data_AF-A0A161MJW4-F1
#
_entry.id   AF-A0A161MJW4-F1
#
_cell.length_a   1.000
_cell.length_b   1.000
_cell.length_c   1.000
_cell.angle_alpha   90.00
_cell.angle_beta   90.00
_cell.angle_gamma   90.00
#
_symmetry.space_group_name_H-M   'P 1'
#
loop_
_entity.id
_entity.type
_entity.pdbx_description
1 polymer ?
#
loop_
_entity_poly.entity_id
_entity_poly.type
_entity_poly.pdbx_seq_one_letter_code
_entity_poly.pdbx_strand_id
1 'polypeptide(L)'
;VGIRLNKKKPNIISKVKKGGGIAFNSTCPLTRIDEKLVQMILHEYKIFNAEVLFREDCTADELIDVISANRVHLPCLYVYNKIDQISIEEVDRLARQPHSVVVSCNMKLNLDYLLEVLWDYLALIRVYTKKPGQPPDFDDGLILRRGVTVEHVCHSIHRSLAETFKYALVWGTSTKYS
;
A
#
# COMPACT_ATOMS: atom_id res chain seq x y z
N VAL A 1 -0.73 17.30 -3.66
CA VAL A 1 -0.60 15.85 -3.38
C VAL A 1 -1.92 15.37 -2.79
N GLY A 2 -2.57 14.38 -3.39
CA GLY A 2 -3.82 13.84 -2.85
C GLY A 2 -3.56 12.55 -2.09
N ILE A 3 -4.01 12.46 -0.84
CA ILE A 3 -3.86 11.27 -0.01
C ILE A 3 -5.17 10.47 -0.07
N ARG A 4 -5.07 9.17 -0.33
CA ARG A 4 -6.19 8.23 -0.21
C ARG A 4 -5.95 7.32 0.98
N LEU A 5 -6.81 7.46 1.99
CA LEU A 5 -6.73 6.70 3.24
C LEU A 5 -7.41 5.34 3.07
N ASN A 6 -6.74 4.26 3.49
CA ASN A 6 -7.27 2.88 3.51
C ASN A 6 -7.84 2.37 2.18
N LYS A 7 -7.48 2.98 1.05
CA LYS A 7 -7.84 2.51 -0.28
C LYS A 7 -6.64 1.88 -0.97
N LYS A 8 -6.87 0.75 -1.63
CA LYS A 8 -5.87 0.15 -2.53
C LYS A 8 -5.83 0.92 -3.84
N LYS A 9 -4.69 0.86 -4.53
CA LYS A 9 -4.57 1.46 -5.86
C LYS A 9 -5.53 0.73 -6.82
N PRO A 10 -6.40 1.45 -7.54
CA PRO A 10 -7.31 0.85 -8.50
C PRO A 10 -6.55 0.09 -9.60
N ASN A 11 -7.10 -1.05 -10.02
CA ASN A 11 -6.54 -1.90 -11.08
C ASN A 11 -6.99 -1.43 -12.47
N ILE A 12 -6.61 -0.20 -12.81
CA ILE A 12 -6.84 0.41 -14.11
C ILE A 12 -5.50 0.50 -14.82
N ILE A 13 -5.42 -0.04 -16.03
CA ILE A 13 -4.25 0.11 -16.89
C ILE A 13 -4.56 1.20 -17.90
N SER A 14 -3.90 2.35 -17.76
CA SER A 14 -3.93 3.42 -18.75
C SER A 14 -2.61 3.44 -19.51
N LYS A 15 -2.66 3.28 -20.84
CA LYS A 15 -1.51 3.37 -21.75
C LYS A 15 -1.77 4.43 -22.80
N VAL A 16 -1.00 5.52 -22.77
CA VAL A 16 -1.09 6.58 -23.79
C VAL A 16 -0.51 6.06 -25.11
N LYS A 17 -1.26 6.22 -26.20
CA LYS A 17 -0.86 5.83 -27.56
C LYS A 17 -0.48 7.07 -28.38
N LYS A 18 0.28 6.88 -29.46
CA LYS A 18 0.65 7.97 -30.38
C LYS A 18 -0.50 8.34 -31.35
N GLY A 19 -1.48 7.46 -31.53
CA GLY A 19 -2.63 7.63 -32.42
C GLY A 19 -3.65 6.52 -32.21
N GLY A 20 -4.82 6.64 -32.85
CA GLY A 20 -5.87 5.61 -32.82
C GLY A 20 -7.03 5.89 -31.87
N GLY A 21 -7.14 7.10 -31.30
CA GLY A 21 -8.23 7.50 -30.43
C GLY A 21 -8.18 6.84 -29.03
N ILE A 22 -9.32 6.91 -28.34
CA ILE A 22 -9.48 6.31 -27.01
C ILE A 22 -10.07 4.92 -27.18
N ALA A 23 -9.27 3.89 -26.85
CA ALA A 23 -9.73 2.51 -26.81
C ALA A 23 -10.14 2.15 -25.38
N PHE A 24 -11.42 1.83 -25.20
CA PHE A 24 -11.99 1.43 -23.92
C PHE A 24 -12.19 -0.09 -23.90
N ASN A 25 -11.52 -0.75 -22.96
CA ASN A 25 -11.66 -2.19 -22.73
C ASN A 25 -12.09 -2.43 -21.28
N SER A 26 -13.06 -3.32 -21.07
CA SER A 26 -13.45 -3.74 -19.72
C SER A 26 -13.47 -5.26 -19.60
N THR A 27 -12.92 -5.74 -18.49
CA THR A 27 -12.97 -7.18 -18.12
C THR A 27 -14.22 -7.50 -17.28
N CYS A 28 -14.84 -6.48 -16.66
CA CYS A 28 -15.99 -6.62 -15.77
C CYS A 28 -17.16 -5.72 -16.24
N PRO A 29 -18.41 -6.06 -15.91
CA PRO A 29 -19.52 -5.13 -16.13
C PRO A 29 -19.32 -3.89 -15.26
N LEU A 30 -19.25 -2.72 -15.89
CA LEU A 30 -19.09 -1.45 -15.21
C LEU A 30 -20.46 -0.87 -14.92
N THR A 31 -20.73 -0.56 -13.64
CA THR A 31 -22.02 0.01 -13.23
C THR A 31 -21.93 1.51 -12.95
N ARG A 32 -20.71 2.01 -12.75
CA ARG A 32 -20.44 3.37 -12.25
C ARG A 32 -19.80 4.30 -13.28
N ILE A 33 -19.39 3.77 -14.43
CA ILE A 33 -18.65 4.50 -15.46
C ILE A 33 -19.20 4.15 -16.84
N ASP A 34 -19.47 5.19 -17.61
CA ASP A 34 -19.78 5.10 -19.04
C ASP A 34 -18.57 5.50 -19.90
N GLU A 35 -18.50 4.95 -21.12
CA GLU A 35 -17.44 5.28 -22.08
C GLU A 35 -17.35 6.78 -22.38
N LYS A 36 -18.50 7.46 -22.50
CA LYS A 36 -18.56 8.91 -22.73
C LYS A 36 -17.90 9.70 -21.60
N LEU A 37 -18.11 9.29 -20.34
CA LEU A 37 -17.52 9.94 -19.18
C LEU A 37 -16.01 9.76 -19.17
N VAL A 38 -15.51 8.58 -19.52
CA VAL A 38 -14.08 8.30 -19.66
C VAL A 38 -13.45 9.18 -20.74
N GLN A 39 -14.11 9.31 -21.89
CA GLN A 39 -13.64 10.17 -22.96
C GLN A 39 -13.58 11.64 -22.51
N MET A 40 -14.62 12.15 -21.84
CA MET A 40 -14.63 13.52 -21.32
C MET A 40 -13.48 13.79 -20.35
N ILE A 41 -13.24 12.88 -19.39
CA ILE A 41 -12.15 13.01 -18.41
C ILE A 41 -10.79 13.01 -19.15
N LEU A 42 -10.55 12.07 -20.06
CA LEU A 42 -9.29 12.00 -20.80
C LEU A 42 -9.04 13.26 -21.65
N HIS A 43 -10.07 13.79 -22.28
CA HIS A 43 -10.00 15.03 -23.05
C HIS A 43 -9.65 16.24 -22.17
N GLU A 44 -10.21 16.33 -20.96
CA GLU A 44 -9.88 17.40 -20.00
C GLU A 44 -8.40 17.34 -19.58
N TYR A 45 -7.85 16.14 -19.43
CA TYR A 45 -6.41 15.92 -19.19
C TYR A 45 -5.54 16.05 -20.44
N LYS A 46 -6.09 16.50 -21.58
CA LYS A 46 -5.40 16.64 -22.88
C LYS A 46 -4.84 15.33 -23.44
N ILE A 47 -5.45 14.19 -23.10
CA ILE A 47 -5.10 12.86 -23.59
C ILE A 47 -6.10 12.45 -24.66
N PHE A 48 -5.72 12.55 -25.93
CA PHE A 48 -6.59 12.23 -27.08
C PHE A 48 -6.46 10.78 -27.56
N ASN A 49 -5.34 10.12 -27.23
CA ASN A 49 -5.03 8.77 -27.68
C ASN A 49 -4.58 7.92 -26.49
N ALA A 50 -5.42 7.02 -26.03
CA ALA A 50 -5.10 6.14 -24.90
C ALA A 50 -5.87 4.83 -24.98
N GLU A 51 -5.28 3.79 -24.43
CA GLU A 51 -5.96 2.53 -24.14
C GLU A 51 -6.16 2.44 -22.63
N VAL A 52 -7.43 2.37 -22.22
CA VAL A 52 -7.82 2.22 -20.83
C VAL A 52 -8.48 0.86 -20.67
N LEU A 53 -7.88 0.02 -19.82
CA LEU A 53 -8.39 -1.28 -19.45
C LEU A 53 -8.86 -1.26 -17.99
N PHE A 54 -10.14 -1.50 -17.78
CA PHE A 54 -10.74 -1.69 -16.47
C PHE A 54 -10.78 -3.19 -16.13
N ARG A 55 -10.25 -3.54 -14.95
CA ARG A 55 -10.28 -4.91 -14.40
C ARG A 55 -11.19 -5.08 -13.18
N GLU A 56 -11.78 -3.98 -12.70
CA GLU A 56 -12.70 -3.94 -11.57
C GLU A 56 -13.71 -2.80 -11.77
N ASP A 57 -14.81 -2.79 -11.00
CA ASP A 57 -15.83 -1.73 -11.04
C ASP A 57 -15.30 -0.47 -10.35
N CYS A 58 -14.70 0.43 -11.14
CA CYS A 58 -14.12 1.67 -10.65
C CYS A 58 -15.08 2.85 -10.75
N THR A 59 -14.79 3.91 -10.02
CA THR A 59 -15.45 5.23 -10.10
C THR A 59 -14.65 6.24 -10.91
N ALA A 60 -15.29 7.32 -11.38
CA ALA A 60 -14.59 8.38 -12.12
C ALA A 60 -13.41 8.98 -11.33
N ASP A 61 -13.53 9.13 -10.01
CA ASP A 61 -12.45 9.61 -9.13
C ASP A 61 -11.24 8.67 -9.14
N GLU A 62 -11.46 7.36 -9.22
CA GLU A 62 -10.40 6.36 -9.25
C GLU A 62 -9.67 6.35 -10.59
N LEU A 63 -10.37 6.62 -11.69
CA LEU A 63 -9.75 6.86 -12.99
C LEU A 63 -8.86 8.11 -12.95
N ILE A 64 -9.36 9.20 -12.36
CA ILE A 64 -8.60 10.44 -12.18
C ILE A 64 -7.34 10.20 -11.32
N ASP A 65 -7.46 9.39 -10.27
CA ASP A 65 -6.33 9.05 -9.40
C ASP A 65 -5.23 8.29 -10.16
N VAL A 66 -5.60 7.43 -11.12
CA VAL A 66 -4.64 6.70 -11.97
C VAL A 66 -4.00 7.62 -13.01
N ILE A 67 -4.77 8.51 -13.64
CA ILE A 67 -4.25 9.46 -14.64
C ILE A 67 -3.29 10.47 -14.00
N SER A 68 -3.64 10.99 -12.82
CA SER A 68 -2.84 12.02 -12.14
C SER A 68 -1.50 11.51 -11.63
N ALA A 69 -1.36 10.20 -11.36
CA ALA A 69 -0.18 9.51 -10.82
C ALA A 69 0.47 10.10 -9.53
N ASN A 70 -0.04 11.22 -9.01
CA ASN A 70 0.46 11.97 -7.86
C ASN A 70 -0.42 11.73 -6.61
N ARG A 71 -0.90 10.49 -6.46
CA ARG A 71 -1.76 10.07 -5.35
C ARG A 71 -1.05 9.03 -4.51
N VAL A 72 -0.94 9.32 -3.22
CA VAL A 72 -0.31 8.42 -2.26
C VAL A 72 -1.42 7.67 -1.52
N HIS A 73 -1.38 6.35 -1.62
CA HIS A 73 -2.31 5.46 -0.94
C HIS A 73 -1.65 5.01 0.36
N LEU A 74 -2.22 5.43 1.50
CA LEU A 74 -1.64 5.19 2.82
C LEU A 74 -2.63 4.41 3.69
N PRO A 75 -2.20 3.32 4.32
CA PRO A 75 -2.97 2.73 5.41
C PRO A 75 -3.05 3.73 6.56
N CYS A 76 -4.22 3.84 7.17
CA CYS A 76 -4.51 4.77 8.24
C CYS A 76 -5.24 4.02 9.36
N LEU A 77 -4.77 4.23 10.58
CA LEU A 77 -5.38 3.68 11.78
C LEU A 77 -6.09 4.80 12.52
N TYR A 78 -7.39 4.65 12.77
CA TYR A 78 -8.18 5.59 13.56
C TYR A 78 -8.02 5.26 15.04
N VAL A 79 -7.44 6.17 15.81
CA VAL A 79 -7.21 5.97 17.24
C VAL A 79 -8.18 6.83 18.04
N TYR A 80 -9.13 6.19 18.71
CA TYR A 80 -10.12 6.83 19.57
C TYR A 80 -9.58 6.89 21.00
N ASN A 81 -9.16 8.09 21.43
CA ASN A 81 -8.70 8.32 22.79
C ASN A 81 -9.86 8.68 23.73
N LYS A 82 -9.62 8.58 25.05
CA LYS A 82 -10.55 8.91 26.15
C LYS A 82 -11.70 7.93 26.34
N ILE A 83 -11.42 6.63 26.24
CA ILE A 83 -12.42 5.58 26.54
C ILE A 83 -12.96 5.62 27.98
N ASP A 84 -12.27 6.33 28.89
CA ASP A 84 -12.69 6.56 30.27
C ASP A 84 -13.95 7.42 30.42
N GLN A 85 -14.34 8.16 29.38
CA GLN A 85 -15.51 9.05 29.41
C GLN A 85 -16.76 8.45 28.76
N ILE A 86 -16.66 7.27 28.17
CA ILE A 86 -17.73 6.62 27.41
C ILE A 86 -18.15 5.29 28.04
N SER A 87 -19.37 4.85 27.72
CA SER A 87 -19.90 3.58 28.20
C SER A 87 -19.21 2.38 27.52
N ILE A 88 -19.19 1.22 28.19
CA ILE A 88 -18.58 -0.01 27.63
C ILE A 88 -19.23 -0.44 26.31
N GLU A 89 -20.53 -0.18 26.14
CA GLU A 89 -21.29 -0.48 24.93
C GLU A 89 -20.81 0.36 23.73
N GLU A 90 -20.52 1.64 23.97
CA GLU A 90 -19.98 2.54 22.94
C GLU A 90 -18.53 2.20 22.60
N VAL A 91 -17.73 1.80 23.60
CA VAL A 91 -16.35 1.31 23.38
C VAL A 91 -16.37 0.10 22.46
N ASP A 92 -17.22 -0.89 22.73
CA ASP A 92 -17.36 -2.11 21.93
C ASP A 92 -17.84 -1.80 20.50
N ARG A 93 -18.79 -0.85 20.36
CA ARG A 93 -19.22 -0.36 19.04
C ARG A 93 -18.09 0.29 18.25
N LEU A 94 -17.28 1.14 18.89
CA LEU A 94 -16.13 1.79 18.27
C LEU A 94 -15.02 0.80 17.93
N ALA A 95 -14.77 -0.18 18.78
CA ALA A 95 -13.74 -1.20 18.56
C ALA A 95 -14.05 -2.11 17.35
N ARG A 96 -15.33 -2.30 17.02
CA ARG A 96 -15.78 -3.11 15.86
C ARG A 96 -15.71 -2.37 14.52
N GLN A 97 -15.41 -1.08 14.50
CA GLN A 97 -15.28 -0.35 13.25
C GLN A 97 -14.03 -0.81 12.47
N PRO A 98 -14.02 -0.68 11.14
CA PRO A 98 -12.85 -1.01 10.35
C PRO A 98 -11.72 0.00 10.63
N HIS A 99 -10.50 -0.50 10.78
CA HIS A 99 -9.30 0.31 10.99
C HIS A 99 -9.33 1.19 12.25
N SER A 100 -10.04 0.78 13.30
CA SER A 100 -10.14 1.54 14.55
C SER A 100 -9.47 0.85 15.74
N VAL A 101 -8.84 1.64 16.60
CA VAL A 101 -8.33 1.21 17.91
C VAL A 101 -8.79 2.21 18.96
N VAL A 102 -9.31 1.70 20.07
CA VAL A 102 -9.79 2.51 21.21
C VAL A 102 -8.72 2.50 22.29
N VAL A 103 -8.39 3.65 22.89
CA VAL A 103 -7.33 3.77 23.91
C VAL A 103 -7.71 4.76 25.01
N SER A 104 -7.15 4.58 26.21
CA SER A 104 -7.11 5.66 27.22
C SER A 104 -5.66 5.94 27.57
N CYS A 105 -5.13 7.08 27.12
CA CYS A 105 -3.76 7.47 27.47
C CYS A 105 -3.60 7.78 28.96
N ASN A 106 -4.66 8.25 29.63
CA ASN A 106 -4.62 8.59 31.05
C ASN A 106 -4.52 7.34 31.93
N MET A 107 -5.34 6.33 31.63
CA MET A 107 -5.34 5.06 32.36
C MET A 107 -4.35 4.03 31.77
N LYS A 108 -3.61 4.41 30.71
CA LYS A 108 -2.73 3.53 29.93
C LYS A 108 -3.41 2.24 29.45
N LEU A 109 -4.70 2.33 29.12
CA LEU A 109 -5.49 1.19 28.65
C LEU A 109 -5.32 1.02 27.14
N ASN A 110 -5.12 -0.24 26.72
CA ASN A 110 -5.07 -0.67 25.33
C ASN A 110 -3.90 -0.10 24.49
N LEU A 111 -2.86 0.41 25.15
CA LEU A 111 -1.66 0.92 24.48
C LEU A 111 -0.82 -0.20 23.85
N ASP A 112 -0.76 -1.37 24.49
CA ASP A 112 -0.02 -2.53 23.96
C ASP A 112 -0.66 -3.04 22.66
N TYR A 113 -1.99 -3.15 22.65
CA TYR A 113 -2.74 -3.50 21.45
C TYR A 113 -2.58 -2.46 20.33
N LEU A 114 -2.57 -1.16 20.67
CA LEU A 114 -2.27 -0.13 19.68
C LEU A 114 -0.89 -0.33 19.04
N LEU A 115 0.12 -0.71 19.83
CA LEU A 115 1.47 -0.97 19.34
C LEU A 115 1.50 -2.20 18.40
N GLU A 116 0.83 -3.28 18.77
CA GLU A 116 0.69 -4.47 17.94
C GLU A 116 0.02 -4.17 16.59
N VAL A 117 -1.14 -3.49 16.62
CA VAL A 117 -1.86 -3.11 15.40
C VAL A 117 -1.03 -2.14 14.55
N LEU A 118 -0.31 -1.20 15.19
CA LEU A 118 0.58 -0.28 14.47
C LEU A 118 1.70 -1.05 13.75
N TRP A 119 2.29 -2.05 14.41
CA TRP A 119 3.31 -2.91 13.81
C TRP A 119 2.81 -3.62 12.55
N ASP A 120 1.59 -4.17 12.61
CA ASP A 120 0.95 -4.83 11.48
C ASP A 120 0.66 -3.87 10.32
N TYR A 121 0.17 -2.65 10.63
CA TYR A 121 -0.15 -1.63 9.62
C TYR A 121 1.09 -1.06 8.93
N LEU A 122 2.21 -0.95 9.64
CA LEU A 122 3.48 -0.52 9.06
C LEU A 122 4.04 -1.57 8.09
N ALA A 123 3.55 -2.82 8.15
CA ALA A 123 3.94 -3.92 7.28
C ALA A 123 5.46 -4.04 7.16
N LEU A 124 6.15 -3.95 8.31
CA LEU A 124 7.61 -4.01 8.38
C LEU A 124 8.10 -5.45 8.23
N ILE A 125 9.22 -5.59 7.55
CA ILE A 125 9.96 -6.82 7.36
C ILE A 125 11.28 -6.65 8.08
N ARG A 126 11.65 -7.64 8.88
CA ARG A 126 12.97 -7.77 9.50
C ARG A 126 13.82 -8.70 8.64
N VAL A 127 14.92 -8.19 8.10
CA VAL A 127 15.89 -8.95 7.30
C VAL A 127 17.16 -9.09 8.11
N TYR A 128 17.54 -10.33 8.40
CA TYR A 128 18.77 -10.64 9.13
C TYR A 128 19.90 -10.90 8.15
N THR A 129 21.04 -10.28 8.39
CA THR A 129 22.23 -10.49 7.56
C THR A 129 23.01 -11.70 8.07
N LYS A 130 23.59 -12.46 7.13
CA LYS A 130 24.37 -13.65 7.44
C LYS A 130 25.69 -13.62 6.67
N LYS A 131 26.80 -13.74 7.37
CA LYS A 131 28.12 -13.91 6.75
C LYS A 131 28.31 -15.37 6.30
N PRO A 132 28.98 -15.61 5.16
CA PRO A 132 29.30 -16.97 4.73
C PRO A 132 30.05 -17.73 5.82
N GLY A 133 29.60 -18.95 6.14
CA GLY A 133 30.21 -19.80 7.16
C GLY A 133 29.90 -19.43 8.62
N GLN A 134 29.16 -18.35 8.88
CA GLN A 134 28.74 -17.95 10.23
C GLN A 134 27.22 -18.13 10.42
N PRO A 135 26.76 -18.31 11.67
CA PRO A 135 25.33 -18.23 11.96
C PRO A 135 24.79 -16.84 11.62
N PRO A 136 23.49 -16.73 11.27
CA PRO A 136 22.85 -15.43 11.11
C PRO A 136 22.87 -14.65 12.42
N ASP A 137 23.02 -13.33 12.32
CA ASP A 137 22.90 -12.42 13.45
C ASP A 137 21.44 -12.00 13.61
N PHE A 138 20.87 -12.23 14.79
CA PHE A 138 19.48 -11.90 15.11
C PHE A 138 19.33 -10.61 15.93
N ASP A 139 20.44 -10.01 16.37
CA ASP A 139 20.43 -8.79 17.17
C ASP A 139 20.27 -7.55 16.27
N ASP A 140 21.07 -7.47 15.21
CA ASP A 140 21.06 -6.34 14.26
C ASP A 140 20.28 -6.65 12.96
N GLY A 141 18.95 -6.73 13.09
CA GLY A 141 18.04 -6.90 11.96
C GLY A 141 17.78 -5.60 11.19
N LEU A 142 17.87 -5.64 9.86
CA LEU A 142 17.48 -4.54 8.99
C LEU A 142 15.95 -4.45 8.93
N ILE A 143 15.39 -3.31 9.32
CA ILE A 143 13.94 -3.05 9.26
C ILE A 143 13.60 -2.34 7.95
N LEU A 144 12.80 -3.00 7.11
CA LEU A 144 12.39 -2.52 5.80
C LEU A 144 10.86 -2.60 5.67
N ARG A 145 10.27 -1.90 4.70
CA ARG A 145 8.82 -2.00 4.43
C ARG A 145 8.51 -3.13 3.45
N ARG A 146 7.35 -3.76 3.55
CA ARG A 146 6.89 -4.77 2.59
C ARG A 146 6.85 -4.21 1.17
N GLY A 147 7.32 -5.01 0.20
CA GLY A 147 7.48 -4.61 -1.20
C GLY A 147 8.92 -4.20 -1.57
N VAL A 148 9.87 -4.33 -0.65
CA VAL A 148 11.29 -4.15 -0.95
C VAL A 148 11.87 -5.31 -1.76
N THR A 149 12.81 -4.98 -2.65
CA THR A 149 13.63 -5.93 -3.40
C THR A 149 14.96 -6.12 -2.67
N VAL A 150 15.74 -7.15 -3.07
CA VAL A 150 17.09 -7.37 -2.54
C VAL A 150 18.00 -6.18 -2.81
N GLU A 151 17.81 -5.48 -3.91
CA GLU A 151 18.52 -4.23 -4.24
C GLU A 151 18.32 -3.13 -3.17
N HIS A 152 17.09 -2.96 -2.68
CA HIS A 152 16.81 -2.03 -1.58
C HIS A 152 17.53 -2.44 -0.28
N VAL A 153 17.65 -3.74 -0.01
CA VAL A 153 18.43 -4.25 1.13
C VAL A 153 19.90 -3.88 0.96
N CYS A 154 20.47 -4.08 -0.23
CA CYS A 154 21.86 -3.73 -0.52
C CYS A 154 22.12 -2.23 -0.28
N HIS A 155 21.24 -1.36 -0.77
CA HIS A 155 21.35 0.08 -0.54
C HIS A 155 21.20 0.49 0.93
N SER A 156 20.43 -0.27 1.72
CA SER A 156 20.31 -0.05 3.17
C SER A 156 21.60 -0.35 3.92
N ILE A 157 22.43 -1.27 3.41
CA ILE A 157 23.74 -1.60 3.98
C ILE A 157 24.79 -0.60 3.49
N HIS A 158 24.92 -0.46 2.17
CA HIS A 158 25.87 0.46 1.56
C HIS A 158 25.49 0.79 0.11
N ARG A 159 25.63 2.06 -0.31
CA ARG A 159 25.19 2.52 -1.65
C ARG A 159 25.86 1.78 -2.81
N SER A 160 27.17 1.52 -2.72
CA SER A 160 27.93 0.83 -3.77
C SER A 160 27.77 -0.69 -3.80
N LEU A 161 27.15 -1.28 -2.77
CA LEU A 161 27.01 -2.74 -2.69
C LEU A 161 26.13 -3.26 -3.84
N ALA A 162 25.09 -2.51 -4.20
CA ALA A 162 24.18 -2.85 -5.29
C ALA A 162 24.90 -3.00 -6.65
N GLU A 163 25.93 -2.19 -6.92
CA GLU A 163 26.69 -2.22 -8.18
C GLU A 163 27.58 -3.46 -8.32
N THR A 164 28.09 -3.98 -7.19
CA THR A 164 28.98 -5.16 -7.17
C THR A 164 28.25 -6.47 -6.90
N PHE A 165 26.93 -6.41 -6.69
CA PHE A 165 26.12 -7.52 -6.25
C PHE A 165 25.93 -8.57 -7.35
N LYS A 166 26.29 -9.83 -7.06
CA LYS A 166 26.14 -10.97 -8.01
C LYS A 166 24.88 -11.79 -7.76
N TYR A 167 24.70 -12.25 -6.53
CA TYR A 167 23.55 -13.06 -6.11
C TYR A 167 23.38 -12.98 -4.59
N ALA A 168 22.19 -13.30 -4.08
CA ALA A 168 21.93 -13.52 -2.66
C ALA A 168 21.42 -14.94 -2.42
N LEU A 169 21.82 -15.50 -1.30
CA LEU A 169 21.19 -16.68 -0.71
C LEU A 169 20.15 -16.18 0.28
N VAL A 170 18.89 -16.58 0.08
CA VAL A 170 17.76 -16.14 0.89
C VAL A 170 17.11 -17.35 1.51
N TRP A 171 16.89 -17.30 2.81
CA TRP A 171 16.18 -18.32 3.58
C TRP A 171 14.95 -17.68 4.20
N GLY A 172 13.77 -18.29 4.03
CA GLY A 172 12.54 -17.84 4.68
C GLY A 172 11.31 -17.98 3.80
N THR A 173 10.20 -17.39 4.27
CA THR A 173 8.88 -17.48 3.63
C THR A 173 8.78 -16.78 2.27
N SER A 174 9.79 -15.98 1.90
CA SER A 174 9.86 -15.33 0.60
C SER A 174 10.31 -16.27 -0.52
N THR A 175 11.00 -17.38 -0.21
CA THR A 175 11.48 -18.34 -1.22
C THR A 175 10.63 -19.61 -1.20
N LYS A 176 10.38 -20.19 -2.38
CA LYS A 176 9.65 -21.47 -2.48
C LYS A 176 10.47 -22.67 -2.01
N TYR A 177 11.80 -22.53 -2.02
CA TYR A 177 12.76 -23.56 -1.64
C TYR A 177 13.77 -22.93 -0.67
N SER A 178 14.16 -23.70 0.35
CA SER A 178 15.11 -23.30 1.41
C SER A 178 16.28 -24.25 1.45
#